data_AF-A0A1F2VFB0-F1
#
_entry.id   AF-A0A1F2VFB0-F1
#
_cell.length_a   1.000
_cell.length_b   1.000
_cell.length_c   1.000
_cell.angle_alpha   90.00
_cell.angle_beta   90.00
_cell.angle_gamma   90.00
#
_symmetry.space_group_name_H-M   'P 1'
#
loop_
_entity.id
_entity.type
_entity.pdbx_description
1 polymer ?
#
loop_
_entity_poly.entity_id
_entity_poly.type
_entity_poly.pdbx_seq_one_letter_code
_entity_poly.pdbx_strand_id
1 'polypeptide(L)'
;MSRPDPRRPTVTRFSVDPAATIAGVVKSVLPIEHYDDREGYDPDFLMPTARVPLPALAAAKKPDAAKVAGGGTHLHYTNFSVMISKSRRMCVYSACNIDGKQRKKSPRSNQWRRDPRVKLELQILEECYGRDQDGFFSRGHMTRREDPVWGPKAMAVVAEKDTFHVTNAVPQMQGHNGAIWLSLEDHVLQNADKADQKVSVFTGPVLKKSDPVIHDVKIPVQLWKVVAFVRPKTKQLAAVAYLDSQAEFLPDTGGPSFVWGQFKGLQVPVARITQLTGLNFGPLKNADVLAGAGPAFAYSVARVQDILLR
;
A
#
# COMPACT_ATOMS: atom_id res chain seq x y z
N MET A 1 -41.07 -33.46 1.38
CA MET A 1 -41.22 -31.99 1.54
C MET A 1 -40.86 -31.63 2.97
N SER A 2 -39.60 -31.24 3.22
CA SER A 2 -39.13 -30.89 4.57
C SER A 2 -39.32 -29.40 4.81
N ARG A 3 -39.95 -29.04 5.93
CA ARG A 3 -40.18 -27.66 6.35
C ARG A 3 -38.86 -26.95 6.70
N PRO A 4 -38.72 -25.64 6.46
CA PRO A 4 -37.52 -24.91 6.84
C PRO A 4 -37.44 -24.72 8.36
N ASP A 5 -36.24 -24.87 8.91
CA ASP A 5 -35.90 -24.61 10.32
C ASP A 5 -35.95 -23.09 10.63
N PRO A 6 -36.76 -22.63 11.60
CA PRO A 6 -36.93 -21.21 11.92
C PRO A 6 -35.76 -20.58 12.71
N ARG A 7 -34.62 -21.27 12.87
CA ARG A 7 -33.48 -20.79 13.68
C ARG A 7 -32.23 -20.37 12.91
N ARG A 8 -32.31 -20.15 11.59
CA ARG A 8 -31.26 -19.36 10.91
C ARG A 8 -31.50 -17.88 11.18
N PRO A 9 -30.55 -17.16 11.80
CA PRO A 9 -30.62 -15.70 11.81
C PRO A 9 -30.57 -15.26 10.35
N THR A 10 -31.65 -14.66 9.88
CA THR A 10 -31.61 -13.76 8.72
C THR A 10 -30.55 -12.73 9.07
N VAL A 11 -29.44 -12.67 8.32
CA VAL A 11 -28.47 -11.58 8.46
C VAL A 11 -29.21 -10.32 8.03
N THR A 12 -29.76 -9.63 9.03
CA THR A 12 -30.40 -8.33 8.86
C THR A 12 -29.38 -7.43 8.20
N ARG A 13 -29.73 -6.86 7.05
CA ARG A 13 -28.94 -5.77 6.43
C ARG A 13 -28.65 -4.76 7.53
N PHE A 14 -27.37 -4.59 7.88
CA PHE A 14 -26.93 -3.62 8.87
C PHE A 14 -27.45 -2.24 8.45
N SER A 15 -28.48 -1.75 9.14
CA SER A 15 -28.88 -0.36 9.06
C SER A 15 -27.80 0.45 9.77
N VAL A 16 -26.97 1.12 8.99
CA VAL A 16 -25.87 1.95 9.47
C VAL A 16 -26.45 3.18 10.17
N ASP A 17 -25.99 3.46 11.39
CA ASP A 17 -26.16 4.77 12.03
C ASP A 17 -25.22 5.78 11.35
N PRO A 18 -25.74 6.80 10.64
CA PRO A 18 -24.91 7.81 9.96
C PRO A 18 -24.04 8.63 10.91
N ALA A 19 -24.29 8.57 12.22
CA ALA A 19 -23.62 9.35 13.25
C ALA A 19 -22.42 8.65 13.93
N ALA A 20 -22.05 7.44 13.50
CA ALA A 20 -20.81 6.81 13.96
C ALA A 20 -19.60 7.61 13.43
N THR A 21 -19.20 8.64 14.15
CA THR A 21 -18.11 9.56 13.79
C THR A 21 -16.85 8.77 13.48
N ILE A 22 -16.41 8.79 12.22
CA ILE A 22 -15.17 8.15 11.83
C ILE A 22 -14.03 9.01 12.38
N ALA A 23 -13.46 8.59 13.50
CA ALA A 23 -12.42 9.34 14.20
C ALA A 23 -11.29 9.76 13.25
N GLY A 24 -10.87 11.03 13.36
CA GLY A 24 -9.73 11.57 12.62
C GLY A 24 -10.02 12.03 11.18
N VAL A 25 -11.27 12.05 10.70
CA VAL A 25 -11.59 12.63 9.39
C VAL A 25 -11.64 14.16 9.45
N VAL A 26 -10.94 14.82 8.54
CA VAL A 26 -11.06 16.27 8.30
C VAL A 26 -11.64 16.48 6.90
N LYS A 27 -12.83 17.08 6.84
CA LYS A 27 -13.59 17.26 5.58
C LYS A 27 -13.06 18.40 4.71
N SER A 28 -12.38 19.38 5.31
CA SER A 28 -11.70 20.43 4.54
C SER A 28 -10.46 19.86 3.84
N VAL A 29 -10.23 20.36 2.63
CA VAL A 29 -9.00 20.11 1.88
C VAL A 29 -8.03 21.25 2.10
N LEU A 30 -6.74 20.96 1.97
CA LEU A 30 -5.71 21.98 1.92
C LEU A 30 -5.74 22.66 0.53
N PRO A 31 -5.22 23.87 0.37
CA PRO A 31 -5.06 24.47 -0.95
C PRO A 31 -4.03 23.70 -1.80
N ILE A 32 -4.11 23.77 -3.13
CA ILE A 32 -3.23 22.97 -4.03
C ILE A 32 -1.76 23.39 -3.87
N GLU A 33 -1.50 24.68 -3.72
CA GLU A 33 -0.18 25.26 -3.50
C GLU A 33 0.49 24.79 -2.20
N HIS A 34 -0.28 24.19 -1.27
CA HIS A 34 0.28 23.55 -0.07
C HIS A 34 1.27 22.42 -0.39
N TYR A 35 1.19 21.86 -1.59
CA TYR A 35 1.97 20.70 -2.00
C TYR A 35 3.10 21.04 -3.00
N ASP A 36 3.34 22.32 -3.28
CA ASP A 36 4.31 22.74 -4.31
C ASP A 36 5.77 22.39 -3.94
N ASP A 37 6.06 22.25 -2.65
CA ASP A 37 7.38 21.87 -2.10
C ASP A 37 7.51 20.34 -1.88
N ARG A 38 6.66 19.54 -2.52
CA ARG A 38 6.69 18.08 -2.44
C ARG A 38 7.41 17.50 -3.67
N GLU A 39 8.67 17.12 -3.48
CA GLU A 39 9.50 16.50 -4.53
C GLU A 39 9.08 15.07 -4.87
N GLY A 40 8.44 14.36 -3.94
CA GLY A 40 7.99 13.00 -4.17
C GLY A 40 9.05 11.94 -3.90
N TYR A 41 8.95 10.87 -4.68
CA TYR A 41 9.91 9.76 -4.71
C TYR A 41 11.09 10.13 -5.62
N ASP A 42 12.30 10.01 -5.08
CA ASP A 42 13.57 10.19 -5.78
C ASP A 42 14.04 8.84 -6.38
N PRO A 43 14.13 8.72 -7.72
CA PRO A 43 14.60 7.51 -8.38
C PRO A 43 16.12 7.30 -8.28
N ASP A 44 16.90 8.32 -7.92
CA ASP A 44 18.35 8.26 -7.78
C ASP A 44 18.79 8.09 -6.31
N PHE A 45 17.79 7.93 -5.41
CA PHE A 45 17.96 7.89 -3.95
C PHE A 45 18.93 6.83 -3.43
N LEU A 46 18.85 5.61 -3.98
CA LEU A 46 19.60 4.45 -3.48
C LEU A 46 21.08 4.51 -3.84
N MET A 47 21.39 4.82 -5.10
CA MET A 47 22.76 4.99 -5.56
C MET A 47 22.81 5.77 -6.87
N PRO A 48 23.82 6.65 -7.07
CA PRO A 48 23.93 7.46 -8.29
C PRO A 48 24.09 6.65 -9.57
N THR A 49 24.63 5.44 -9.49
CA THR A 49 24.99 4.61 -10.65
C THR A 49 23.89 3.65 -11.08
N ALA A 50 22.79 3.53 -10.33
CA ALA A 50 21.68 2.65 -10.65
C ALA A 50 20.35 3.28 -10.22
N ARG A 51 19.73 3.98 -11.17
CA ARG A 51 18.42 4.61 -11.02
C ARG A 51 17.32 3.57 -10.85
N VAL A 52 16.45 3.75 -9.86
CA VAL A 52 15.24 2.94 -9.63
C VAL A 52 14.00 3.80 -9.91
N PRO A 53 13.49 3.83 -11.15
CA PRO A 53 12.36 4.67 -11.52
C PRO A 53 11.06 4.19 -10.87
N LEU A 54 10.07 5.10 -10.82
CA LEU A 54 8.69 4.76 -10.51
C LEU A 54 8.16 3.65 -11.45
N PRO A 55 7.40 2.66 -10.95
CA PRO A 55 6.86 1.59 -11.77
C PRO A 55 5.98 2.12 -12.92
N ALA A 56 6.24 1.66 -14.14
CA ALA A 56 5.44 2.05 -15.30
C ALA A 56 4.20 1.16 -15.46
N LEU A 57 3.03 1.76 -15.70
CA LEU A 57 1.84 1.01 -16.07
C LEU A 57 1.92 0.46 -17.50
N ALA A 58 1.51 -0.79 -17.68
CA ALA A 58 1.23 -1.36 -18.99
C ALA A 58 0.24 -0.48 -19.78
N ALA A 59 0.43 -0.40 -21.10
CA ALA A 59 -0.33 0.50 -21.98
C ALA A 59 -1.86 0.40 -21.78
N ALA A 60 -2.38 -0.83 -21.66
CA ALA A 60 -3.81 -1.09 -21.46
C ALA A 60 -4.37 -0.57 -20.12
N LYS A 61 -3.51 -0.33 -19.11
CA LYS A 61 -3.91 0.18 -17.80
C LYS A 61 -3.70 1.69 -17.63
N LYS A 62 -2.88 2.33 -18.49
CA LYS A 62 -2.62 3.78 -18.44
C LYS A 62 -3.90 4.63 -18.43
N PRO A 63 -4.97 4.32 -19.20
CA PRO A 63 -6.19 5.11 -19.16
C PRO A 63 -6.90 5.13 -17.81
N ASP A 64 -6.60 4.21 -16.89
CA ASP A 64 -7.18 4.17 -15.55
C ASP A 64 -6.44 5.05 -14.54
N ALA A 65 -5.22 5.51 -14.84
CA ALA A 65 -4.50 6.43 -13.95
C ALA A 65 -5.21 7.79 -13.88
N ALA A 66 -5.35 8.33 -12.67
CA ALA A 66 -5.90 9.66 -12.46
C ALA A 66 -4.89 10.73 -12.89
N LYS A 67 -5.39 11.81 -13.51
CA LYS A 67 -4.59 13.01 -13.77
C LYS A 67 -4.46 13.80 -12.48
N VAL A 68 -3.30 14.41 -12.28
CA VAL A 68 -2.98 15.25 -11.12
C VAL A 68 -2.94 16.71 -11.56
N ALA A 69 -3.50 17.61 -10.76
CA ALA A 69 -3.37 19.06 -10.96
C ALA A 69 -1.88 19.44 -10.91
N GLY A 70 -1.43 20.28 -11.86
CA GLY A 70 0.00 20.52 -12.09
C GLY A 70 0.66 19.58 -13.11
N GLY A 71 -0.03 18.52 -13.52
CA GLY A 71 0.39 17.63 -14.61
C GLY A 71 0.76 16.22 -14.16
N GLY A 72 0.91 15.32 -15.13
CA GLY A 72 1.29 13.93 -14.88
C GLY A 72 0.20 13.07 -14.21
N THR A 73 0.63 11.98 -13.58
CA THR A 73 -0.23 10.94 -12.98
C THR A 73 0.17 10.55 -11.56
N HIS A 74 1.13 11.27 -10.98
CA HIS A 74 1.68 10.97 -9.66
C HIS A 74 1.44 12.15 -8.73
N LEU A 75 0.87 11.87 -7.58
CA LEU A 75 0.85 12.79 -6.45
C LEU A 75 2.22 12.72 -5.80
N HIS A 76 2.90 13.85 -5.73
CA HIS A 76 4.15 13.99 -4.98
C HIS A 76 3.83 14.44 -3.55
N TYR A 77 4.42 13.73 -2.59
CA TYR A 77 4.42 14.02 -1.16
C TYR A 77 5.87 14.05 -0.66
N THR A 78 6.12 14.42 0.59
CA THR A 78 7.50 14.48 1.09
C THR A 78 8.06 13.06 1.18
N ASN A 79 9.08 12.76 0.37
CA ASN A 79 9.80 11.47 0.30
C ASN A 79 9.00 10.28 -0.28
N PHE A 80 7.80 10.49 -0.81
CA PHE A 80 7.04 9.43 -1.47
C PHE A 80 6.11 9.95 -2.57
N SER A 81 5.67 9.06 -3.47
CA SER A 81 4.73 9.39 -4.53
C SER A 81 3.67 8.31 -4.71
N VAL A 82 2.46 8.74 -5.10
CA VAL A 82 1.29 7.87 -5.22
C VAL A 82 0.67 8.01 -6.60
N MET A 83 0.30 6.89 -7.22
CA MET A 83 -0.52 6.88 -8.43
C MET A 83 -1.93 6.40 -8.08
N ILE A 84 -2.97 7.11 -8.53
CA ILE A 84 -4.38 6.77 -8.24
C ILE A 84 -5.05 6.06 -9.42
N SER A 85 -5.84 5.03 -9.13
CA SER A 85 -6.74 4.38 -10.08
C SER A 85 -8.10 5.07 -10.04
N LYS A 86 -8.58 5.55 -11.19
CA LYS A 86 -9.89 6.19 -11.34
C LYS A 86 -11.02 5.20 -11.05
N SER A 87 -10.96 4.03 -11.66
CA SER A 87 -12.01 3.01 -11.53
C SER A 87 -12.09 2.39 -10.13
N ARG A 88 -11.01 2.48 -9.34
CA ARG A 88 -10.94 1.91 -7.99
C ARG A 88 -10.99 2.94 -6.87
N ARG A 89 -10.86 4.23 -7.18
CA ARG A 89 -10.92 5.35 -6.21
C ARG A 89 -9.90 5.24 -5.07
N MET A 90 -8.77 4.58 -5.34
CA MET A 90 -7.67 4.30 -4.41
C MET A 90 -6.35 4.18 -5.20
N CYS A 91 -5.21 4.04 -4.53
CA CYS A 91 -3.94 3.94 -5.23
C CYS A 91 -3.83 2.68 -6.11
N VAL A 92 -3.14 2.83 -7.25
CA VAL A 92 -2.49 1.72 -7.96
C VAL A 92 -1.29 1.24 -7.14
N TYR A 93 -0.48 2.20 -6.68
CA TYR A 93 0.65 1.96 -5.79
C TYR A 93 1.11 3.26 -5.11
N SER A 94 1.91 3.11 -4.06
CA SER A 94 2.76 4.14 -3.46
C SER A 94 4.24 3.72 -3.56
N ALA A 95 5.13 4.69 -3.71
CA ALA A 95 6.59 4.51 -3.76
C ALA A 95 7.25 5.47 -2.77
N CYS A 96 8.00 4.97 -1.80
CA CYS A 96 8.61 5.74 -0.71
C CYS A 96 10.12 5.52 -0.66
N ASN A 97 10.87 6.60 -0.46
CA ASN A 97 12.27 6.53 -0.07
C ASN A 97 12.39 6.59 1.46
N ILE A 98 13.30 5.80 2.01
CA ILE A 98 13.54 5.68 3.44
C ILE A 98 15.03 5.87 3.69
N ASP A 99 15.40 6.91 4.43
CA ASP A 99 16.76 7.12 4.90
C ASP A 99 16.85 6.76 6.38
N GLY A 100 17.39 5.58 6.69
CA GLY A 100 17.57 5.12 8.07
C GLY A 100 18.41 6.09 8.91
N LYS A 101 19.48 6.62 8.34
CA LYS A 101 20.43 7.51 9.02
C LYS A 101 19.81 8.87 9.40
N GLN A 102 18.85 9.33 8.61
CA GLN A 102 18.24 10.65 8.80
C GLN A 102 16.87 10.61 9.49
N ARG A 103 16.45 9.45 10.02
CA ARG A 103 15.16 9.27 10.68
C ARG A 103 14.90 10.31 11.77
N LYS A 104 13.63 10.69 11.88
CA LYS A 104 13.12 11.58 12.94
C LYS A 104 11.90 10.96 13.61
N LYS A 105 11.67 11.36 14.85
CA LYS A 105 10.38 11.15 15.52
C LYS A 105 9.45 12.30 15.20
N SER A 106 8.20 12.01 14.88
CA SER A 106 7.14 12.99 14.67
C SER A 106 5.88 12.55 15.42
N PRO A 107 5.15 13.46 16.09
CA PRO A 107 3.86 13.13 16.70
C PRO A 107 2.87 12.68 15.62
N ARG A 108 1.96 11.79 16.01
CA ARG A 108 0.97 11.24 15.10
C ARG A 108 -0.15 12.26 14.84
N SER A 109 -0.36 12.66 13.59
CA SER A 109 -1.39 13.65 13.26
C SER A 109 -2.81 13.09 13.33
N ASN A 110 -3.04 11.85 12.87
CA ASN A 110 -4.36 11.20 12.84
C ASN A 110 -5.45 11.97 12.08
N GLN A 111 -5.07 12.83 11.14
CA GLN A 111 -5.99 13.70 10.40
C GLN A 111 -6.10 13.25 8.95
N TRP A 112 -7.02 12.34 8.69
CA TRP A 112 -7.32 11.81 7.36
C TRP A 112 -8.04 12.83 6.49
N ARG A 113 -7.51 13.11 5.30
CA ARG A 113 -8.06 14.10 4.35
C ARG A 113 -8.04 13.59 2.92
N ARG A 114 -8.86 14.20 2.07
CA ARG A 114 -8.71 14.11 0.61
C ARG A 114 -7.66 15.09 0.11
N ASP A 115 -7.03 14.77 -1.01
CA ASP A 115 -6.07 15.64 -1.71
C ASP A 115 -6.77 16.32 -2.90
N PRO A 116 -6.80 17.67 -2.97
CA PRO A 116 -7.52 18.39 -4.03
C PRO A 116 -6.86 18.28 -5.42
N ARG A 117 -5.61 17.80 -5.52
CA ARG A 117 -4.91 17.66 -6.80
C ARG A 117 -5.45 16.51 -7.64
N VAL A 118 -6.21 15.60 -7.02
CA VAL A 118 -7.02 14.59 -7.71
C VAL A 118 -8.49 14.86 -7.39
N LYS A 119 -9.36 14.67 -8.39
CA LYS A 119 -10.81 14.77 -8.22
C LYS A 119 -11.29 14.04 -6.96
N LEU A 120 -12.09 14.71 -6.12
CA LEU A 120 -12.46 14.21 -4.79
C LEU A 120 -13.31 12.94 -4.86
N GLU A 121 -14.11 12.77 -5.90
CA GLU A 121 -14.91 11.57 -6.15
C GLU A 121 -14.05 10.34 -6.44
N LEU A 122 -12.78 10.52 -6.84
CA LEU A 122 -11.83 9.44 -7.06
C LEU A 122 -11.11 9.01 -5.78
N GLN A 123 -11.61 9.42 -4.61
CA GLN A 123 -11.03 9.15 -3.32
C GLN A 123 -12.12 8.66 -2.37
N ILE A 124 -11.81 7.60 -1.62
CA ILE A 124 -12.70 7.07 -0.59
C ILE A 124 -12.29 7.71 0.73
N LEU A 125 -13.18 8.50 1.33
CA LEU A 125 -12.92 9.15 2.61
C LEU A 125 -13.62 8.42 3.75
N GLU A 126 -14.91 8.11 3.62
CA GLU A 126 -15.77 7.64 4.72
C GLU A 126 -16.52 6.35 4.35
N GLU A 127 -16.76 6.12 3.07
CA GLU A 127 -17.76 5.20 2.53
C GLU A 127 -17.62 3.76 3.05
N CYS A 128 -16.40 3.26 3.20
CA CYS A 128 -16.14 1.90 3.70
C CYS A 128 -15.27 1.89 4.96
N TYR A 129 -15.01 3.04 5.60
CA TYR A 129 -14.08 3.13 6.73
C TYR A 129 -14.81 3.37 8.05
N GLY A 130 -14.38 2.71 9.12
CA GLY A 130 -15.09 2.78 10.39
C GLY A 130 -14.57 1.77 11.42
N ARG A 131 -15.45 1.38 12.34
CA ARG A 131 -15.12 0.42 13.40
C ARG A 131 -15.23 -1.02 12.87
N ASP A 132 -14.27 -1.87 13.20
CA ASP A 132 -14.20 -3.25 12.72
C ASP A 132 -15.38 -4.10 13.22
N GLN A 133 -15.81 -3.88 14.46
CA GLN A 133 -16.98 -4.55 15.03
C GLN A 133 -18.29 -4.25 14.30
N ASP A 134 -18.33 -3.16 13.52
CA ASP A 134 -19.48 -2.79 12.69
C ASP A 134 -19.32 -3.26 11.23
N GLY A 135 -18.27 -4.04 10.93
CA GLY A 135 -17.98 -4.55 9.59
C GLY A 135 -17.34 -3.53 8.64
N PHE A 136 -16.70 -2.48 9.16
CA PHE A 136 -16.00 -1.48 8.37
C PHE A 136 -14.47 -1.69 8.34
N PHE A 137 -13.83 -1.14 7.32
CA PHE A 137 -12.40 -1.25 7.12
C PHE A 137 -11.62 -0.18 7.87
N SER A 138 -10.35 -0.47 8.14
CA SER A 138 -9.34 0.56 8.43
C SER A 138 -8.78 1.18 7.17
N ARG A 139 -8.32 2.42 7.31
CA ARG A 139 -7.45 3.08 6.32
C ARG A 139 -6.05 2.50 6.43
N GLY A 140 -5.81 1.40 5.73
CA GLY A 140 -4.51 0.75 5.66
C GLY A 140 -3.53 1.61 4.88
N HIS A 141 -2.48 2.10 5.53
CA HIS A 141 -1.46 2.93 4.90
C HIS A 141 -0.71 2.13 3.83
N MET A 142 -0.44 2.76 2.70
CA MET A 142 0.43 2.20 1.66
C MET A 142 1.88 2.57 1.98
N THR A 143 2.26 3.84 1.86
CA THR A 143 3.44 4.33 2.57
C THR A 143 3.12 4.37 4.07
N ARG A 144 3.83 3.57 4.87
CA ARG A 144 3.68 3.59 6.33
C ARG A 144 4.06 4.96 6.87
N ARG A 145 3.34 5.39 7.90
CA ARG A 145 3.50 6.69 8.58
C ARG A 145 4.96 7.10 8.85
N GLU A 146 5.80 6.16 9.25
CA GLU A 146 7.18 6.44 9.69
C GLU A 146 8.23 6.34 8.59
N ASP A 147 7.87 5.77 7.44
CA ASP A 147 8.81 5.53 6.34
C ASP A 147 9.38 6.82 5.74
N PRO A 148 8.56 7.86 5.45
CA PRO A 148 9.07 9.10 4.87
C PRO A 148 9.59 10.09 5.92
N VAL A 149 9.54 9.76 7.22
CA VAL A 149 9.84 10.70 8.32
C VAL A 149 11.34 10.75 8.60
N TRP A 150 12.07 11.37 7.68
CA TRP A 150 13.52 11.59 7.75
C TRP A 150 13.90 12.95 7.16
N GLY A 151 15.13 13.39 7.43
CA GLY A 151 15.66 14.69 6.98
C GLY A 151 15.44 15.83 7.99
N PRO A 152 15.40 17.10 7.56
CA PRO A 152 15.16 18.24 8.44
C PRO A 152 13.86 18.08 9.24
N LYS A 153 13.85 18.49 10.51
CA LYS A 153 12.71 18.27 11.43
C LYS A 153 11.39 18.83 10.88
N ALA A 154 11.43 20.01 10.25
CA ALA A 154 10.25 20.61 9.63
C ALA A 154 9.68 19.73 8.51
N MET A 155 10.54 19.24 7.60
CA MET A 155 10.13 18.31 6.55
C MET A 155 9.61 16.99 7.10
N ALA A 156 10.22 16.44 8.15
CA ALA A 156 9.79 15.18 8.73
C ALA A 156 8.37 15.27 9.36
N VAL A 157 8.00 16.42 9.95
CA VAL A 157 6.63 16.65 10.44
C VAL A 157 5.62 16.74 9.29
N VAL A 158 6.03 17.32 8.16
CA VAL A 158 5.20 17.40 6.96
C VAL A 158 5.03 16.03 6.33
N ALA A 159 6.11 15.25 6.19
CA ALA A 159 6.08 13.88 5.68
C ALA A 159 5.13 12.98 6.47
N GLU A 160 5.10 13.11 7.80
CA GLU A 160 4.14 12.39 8.65
C GLU A 160 2.70 12.73 8.28
N LYS A 161 2.38 14.03 8.18
CA LYS A 161 1.03 14.50 7.84
C LYS A 161 0.60 14.06 6.45
N ASP A 162 1.53 14.08 5.49
CA ASP A 162 1.29 13.64 4.12
C ASP A 162 0.80 12.19 4.05
N THR A 163 1.27 11.32 4.95
CA THR A 163 0.82 9.91 4.98
C THR A 163 -0.66 9.71 5.29
N PHE A 164 -1.33 10.73 5.86
CA PHE A 164 -2.75 10.73 6.20
C PHE A 164 -3.66 11.26 5.07
N HIS A 165 -3.18 11.33 3.83
CA HIS A 165 -4.09 11.50 2.71
C HIS A 165 -4.69 10.16 2.31
N VAL A 166 -6.00 10.12 2.05
CA VAL A 166 -6.69 8.87 1.66
C VAL A 166 -6.23 8.32 0.30
N THR A 167 -5.55 9.14 -0.49
CA THR A 167 -4.80 8.73 -1.68
C THR A 167 -3.73 7.69 -1.35
N ASN A 168 -3.12 7.76 -0.16
CA ASN A 168 -2.12 6.81 0.36
C ASN A 168 -2.76 5.66 1.17
N ALA A 169 -4.08 5.44 1.07
CA ALA A 169 -4.77 4.40 1.82
C ALA A 169 -5.57 3.44 0.93
N VAL A 170 -5.70 2.21 1.40
CA VAL A 170 -6.63 1.22 0.87
C VAL A 170 -7.43 0.57 2.01
N PRO A 171 -8.65 0.08 1.75
CA PRO A 171 -9.42 -0.66 2.74
C PRO A 171 -8.70 -1.93 3.19
N GLN A 172 -8.39 -2.01 4.48
CA GLN A 172 -7.78 -3.19 5.11
C GLN A 172 -8.54 -3.58 6.37
N MET A 173 -8.79 -4.88 6.53
CA MET A 173 -9.30 -5.42 7.79
C MET A 173 -8.25 -5.24 8.91
N GLN A 174 -8.71 -4.92 10.12
CA GLN A 174 -7.81 -4.59 11.24
C GLN A 174 -6.87 -5.74 11.60
N GLY A 175 -7.36 -6.99 11.57
CA GLY A 175 -6.56 -8.19 11.82
C GLY A 175 -5.44 -8.45 10.80
N HIS A 176 -5.55 -7.92 9.58
CA HIS A 176 -4.52 -8.02 8.54
C HIS A 176 -3.43 -6.95 8.69
N ASN A 177 -3.81 -5.75 9.16
CA ASN A 177 -2.95 -4.56 9.22
C ASN A 177 -1.81 -4.65 10.27
N GLY A 178 -1.62 -5.78 10.97
CA GLY A 178 -0.84 -5.83 12.20
C GLY A 178 0.37 -6.78 12.29
N ALA A 179 0.44 -7.91 11.56
CA ALA A 179 1.39 -8.96 11.93
C ALA A 179 2.61 -9.11 11.00
N ILE A 180 2.43 -9.61 9.78
CA ILE A 180 3.58 -9.94 8.90
C ILE A 180 4.09 -8.71 8.16
N TRP A 181 3.16 -7.89 7.66
CA TRP A 181 3.50 -6.64 6.98
C TRP A 181 4.31 -5.69 7.86
N LEU A 182 3.89 -5.56 9.12
CA LEU A 182 4.57 -4.75 10.13
C LEU A 182 5.92 -5.37 10.52
N SER A 183 6.02 -6.70 10.69
CA SER A 183 7.29 -7.37 11.03
C SER A 183 8.32 -7.33 9.89
N LEU A 184 7.86 -7.44 8.64
CA LEU A 184 8.71 -7.32 7.46
C LEU A 184 9.20 -5.88 7.28
N GLU A 185 8.29 -4.90 7.42
CA GLU A 185 8.68 -3.50 7.48
C GLU A 185 9.66 -3.28 8.61
N ASP A 186 9.33 -3.67 9.83
CA ASP A 186 10.22 -3.51 10.99
C ASP A 186 11.56 -4.21 10.79
N HIS A 187 11.67 -5.33 10.04
CA HIS A 187 12.98 -5.90 9.75
C HIS A 187 13.76 -5.12 8.69
N VAL A 188 13.11 -4.76 7.58
CA VAL A 188 13.73 -3.92 6.55
C VAL A 188 14.17 -2.60 7.19
N LEU A 189 13.32 -2.02 8.04
CA LEU A 189 13.55 -0.79 8.77
C LEU A 189 14.58 -0.95 9.87
N GLN A 190 14.56 -2.01 10.69
CA GLN A 190 15.53 -2.22 11.76
C GLN A 190 16.91 -2.58 11.21
N ASN A 191 17.01 -3.30 10.08
CA ASN A 191 18.30 -3.46 9.43
C ASN A 191 18.74 -2.18 8.74
N ALA A 192 17.83 -1.42 8.14
CA ALA A 192 18.17 -0.11 7.59
C ALA A 192 18.58 0.89 8.68
N ASP A 193 17.97 0.85 9.86
CA ASP A 193 18.29 1.73 10.99
C ASP A 193 19.58 1.30 11.68
N LYS A 194 19.75 -0.01 11.97
CA LYS A 194 21.01 -0.54 12.54
C LYS A 194 22.21 -0.45 11.60
N ALA A 195 21.99 -0.30 10.29
CA ALA A 195 23.04 -0.22 9.29
C ALA A 195 23.02 1.08 8.47
N ASP A 196 22.30 2.13 8.92
CA ASP A 196 22.20 3.42 8.25
C ASP A 196 21.87 3.34 6.73
N GLN A 197 21.07 2.34 6.33
CA GLN A 197 20.80 2.06 4.92
C GLN A 197 19.66 2.90 4.37
N LYS A 198 19.83 3.23 3.09
CA LYS A 198 18.76 3.75 2.23
C LYS A 198 17.97 2.60 1.62
N VAL A 199 16.65 2.72 1.63
CA VAL A 199 15.71 1.74 1.06
C VAL A 199 14.67 2.46 0.22
N SER A 200 14.23 1.85 -0.88
CA SER A 200 13.07 2.28 -1.66
C SER A 200 11.99 1.21 -1.59
N VAL A 201 10.79 1.59 -1.17
CA VAL A 201 9.66 0.68 -0.97
C VAL A 201 8.55 1.03 -1.94
N PHE A 202 8.09 0.05 -2.70
CA PHE A 202 6.92 0.13 -3.56
C PHE A 202 5.84 -0.78 -3.00
N THR A 203 4.60 -0.32 -2.97
CA THR A 203 3.52 -1.10 -2.38
C THR A 203 2.18 -0.71 -2.94
N GLY A 204 1.25 -1.66 -3.01
CA GLY A 204 -0.10 -1.38 -3.44
C GLY A 204 -1.01 -2.61 -3.40
N PRO A 205 -2.27 -2.43 -3.80
CA PRO A 205 -3.22 -3.52 -3.98
C PRO A 205 -3.00 -4.26 -5.32
N VAL A 206 -3.46 -5.50 -5.37
CA VAL A 206 -3.76 -6.17 -6.65
C VAL A 206 -5.21 -5.88 -7.01
N LEU A 207 -5.41 -4.98 -7.98
CA LEU A 207 -6.75 -4.57 -8.42
C LEU A 207 -7.33 -5.58 -9.41
N LYS A 208 -8.10 -6.56 -8.92
CA LYS A 208 -8.73 -7.59 -9.75
C LYS A 208 -10.14 -7.20 -10.17
N LYS A 209 -10.58 -7.71 -11.33
CA LYS A 209 -11.99 -7.61 -11.75
C LYS A 209 -12.93 -8.40 -10.83
N SER A 210 -12.44 -9.46 -10.19
CA SER A 210 -13.19 -10.32 -9.27
C SER A 210 -13.16 -9.87 -7.80
N ASP A 211 -12.55 -8.73 -7.50
CA ASP A 211 -12.56 -8.19 -6.14
C ASP A 211 -14.01 -7.95 -5.66
N PRO A 212 -14.35 -8.31 -4.42
CA PRO A 212 -15.70 -8.15 -3.89
C PRO A 212 -16.09 -6.68 -3.75
N VAL A 213 -17.39 -6.41 -3.84
CA VAL A 213 -17.95 -5.09 -3.55
C VAL A 213 -18.54 -5.12 -2.15
N ILE A 214 -18.05 -4.25 -1.26
CA ILE A 214 -18.50 -4.12 0.13
C ILE A 214 -18.61 -2.61 0.41
N HIS A 215 -19.73 -2.17 0.97
CA HIS A 215 -20.04 -0.75 1.17
C HIS A 215 -19.89 0.09 -0.11
N ASP A 216 -20.36 -0.46 -1.24
CA ASP A 216 -20.25 0.12 -2.59
C ASP A 216 -18.81 0.41 -3.06
N VAL A 217 -17.81 -0.15 -2.38
CA VAL A 217 -16.40 -0.07 -2.74
C VAL A 217 -15.89 -1.44 -3.16
N LYS A 218 -15.12 -1.48 -4.26
CA LYS A 218 -14.46 -2.70 -4.72
C LYS A 218 -13.18 -2.94 -3.92
N ILE A 219 -13.24 -3.88 -2.97
CA ILE A 219 -12.20 -4.11 -1.96
C ILE A 219 -11.09 -5.00 -2.51
N PRO A 220 -9.83 -4.55 -2.54
CA PRO A 220 -8.71 -5.39 -2.99
C PRO A 220 -8.44 -6.52 -1.99
N VAL A 221 -8.39 -7.76 -2.48
CA VAL A 221 -8.17 -8.93 -1.58
C VAL A 221 -6.69 -9.22 -1.32
N GLN A 222 -5.80 -8.77 -2.22
CA GLN A 222 -4.37 -8.99 -2.12
C GLN A 222 -3.60 -7.67 -2.14
N LEU A 223 -2.51 -7.63 -1.39
CA LEU A 223 -1.60 -6.51 -1.27
C LEU A 223 -0.19 -7.00 -1.56
N TRP A 224 0.65 -6.14 -2.11
CA TRP A 224 2.01 -6.50 -2.50
C TRP A 224 3.01 -5.42 -2.10
N LYS A 225 4.26 -5.84 -1.86
CA LYS A 225 5.39 -4.94 -1.64
C LYS A 225 6.58 -5.36 -2.48
N VAL A 226 7.35 -4.39 -2.94
CA VAL A 226 8.70 -4.58 -3.47
C VAL A 226 9.63 -3.66 -2.69
N VAL A 227 10.69 -4.20 -2.12
CA VAL A 227 11.71 -3.45 -1.37
C VAL A 227 13.01 -3.51 -2.14
N ALA A 228 13.56 -2.36 -2.49
CA ALA A 228 14.83 -2.21 -3.18
C ALA A 228 15.87 -1.57 -2.26
N PHE A 229 17.09 -2.08 -2.29
CA PHE A 229 18.21 -1.62 -1.45
C PHE A 229 19.55 -1.95 -2.11
N VAL A 230 20.62 -1.37 -1.58
CA VAL A 230 22.00 -1.66 -2.04
C VAL A 230 22.67 -2.57 -1.03
N ARG A 231 23.22 -3.70 -1.49
CA ARG A 231 23.95 -4.64 -0.63
C ARG A 231 25.21 -3.96 -0.08
N PRO A 232 25.42 -3.93 1.25
CA PRO A 232 26.55 -3.22 1.84
C PRO A 232 27.92 -3.68 1.34
N LYS A 233 28.07 -5.00 1.12
CA LYS A 233 29.34 -5.63 0.72
C LYS A 233 29.61 -5.51 -0.78
N THR A 234 28.66 -5.91 -1.62
CA THR A 234 28.86 -5.97 -3.08
C THR A 234 28.56 -4.66 -3.79
N LYS A 235 27.91 -3.71 -3.10
CA LYS A 235 27.40 -2.45 -3.68
C LYS A 235 26.46 -2.66 -4.86
N GLN A 236 25.85 -3.84 -4.97
CA GLN A 236 24.89 -4.15 -6.01
C GLN A 236 23.48 -3.85 -5.53
N LEU A 237 22.64 -3.37 -6.46
CA LEU A 237 21.20 -3.24 -6.26
C LEU A 237 20.60 -4.63 -6.02
N ALA A 238 19.69 -4.72 -5.06
CA ALA A 238 18.92 -5.91 -4.76
C ALA A 238 17.44 -5.54 -4.55
N ALA A 239 16.55 -6.48 -4.85
CA ALA A 239 15.13 -6.35 -4.61
C ALA A 239 14.53 -7.62 -4.00
N VAL A 240 13.53 -7.45 -3.12
CA VAL A 240 12.69 -8.52 -2.59
C VAL A 240 11.23 -8.14 -2.78
N ALA A 241 10.38 -9.11 -3.11
CA ALA A 241 8.96 -8.87 -3.29
C ALA A 241 8.08 -9.80 -2.45
N TYR A 242 6.94 -9.27 -2.02
CA TYR A 242 6.00 -9.92 -1.12
C TYR A 242 4.57 -9.79 -1.61
N LEU A 243 3.78 -10.80 -1.29
CA LEU A 243 2.35 -10.84 -1.55
C LEU A 243 1.64 -11.33 -0.29
N ASP A 244 0.62 -10.60 0.14
CA ASP A 244 -0.22 -10.96 1.28
C ASP A 244 -1.70 -10.90 0.91
N SER A 245 -2.54 -11.56 1.69
CA SER A 245 -3.98 -11.59 1.45
C SER A 245 -4.80 -11.37 2.71
N GLN A 246 -5.75 -10.43 2.61
CA GLN A 246 -6.73 -10.18 3.67
C GLN A 246 -8.00 -11.06 3.55
N ALA A 247 -8.01 -12.04 2.64
CA ALA A 247 -9.20 -12.82 2.30
C ALA A 247 -9.87 -13.48 3.53
N GLU A 248 -9.07 -14.02 4.44
CA GLU A 248 -9.57 -14.69 5.65
C GLU A 248 -10.31 -13.75 6.62
N PHE A 249 -10.10 -12.44 6.50
CA PHE A 249 -10.75 -11.44 7.32
C PHE A 249 -11.97 -10.83 6.64
N LEU A 250 -12.17 -11.08 5.33
CA LEU A 250 -13.31 -10.53 4.62
C LEU A 250 -14.58 -11.30 4.96
N PRO A 251 -15.73 -10.62 5.07
CA PRO A 251 -17.01 -11.31 5.25
C PRO A 251 -17.28 -12.24 4.07
N ASP A 252 -17.93 -13.37 4.32
CA ASP A 252 -18.41 -14.25 3.26
C ASP A 252 -19.46 -13.50 2.43
N THR A 253 -19.11 -13.18 1.19
CA THR A 253 -19.97 -12.45 0.24
C THR A 253 -20.71 -13.38 -0.72
N GLY A 254 -20.65 -14.71 -0.53
CA GLY A 254 -21.31 -15.69 -1.40
C GLY A 254 -20.74 -15.77 -2.82
N GLY A 255 -19.56 -15.19 -3.04
CA GLY A 255 -18.81 -15.26 -4.30
C GLY A 255 -18.11 -16.62 -4.49
N PRO A 256 -17.45 -16.84 -5.65
CA PRO A 256 -16.74 -18.09 -5.91
C PRO A 256 -15.79 -18.40 -4.77
N SER A 257 -15.93 -19.62 -4.22
CA SER A 257 -15.30 -20.08 -2.98
C SER A 257 -13.85 -19.65 -2.90
N PHE A 258 -13.59 -18.63 -2.08
CA PHE A 258 -12.23 -18.31 -1.69
C PHE A 258 -11.73 -19.50 -0.88
N VAL A 259 -10.66 -20.15 -1.34
CA VAL A 259 -10.03 -21.22 -0.58
C VAL A 259 -9.43 -20.58 0.67
N TRP A 260 -10.11 -20.79 1.81
CA TRP A 260 -9.69 -20.35 3.13
C TRP A 260 -8.24 -20.80 3.40
N GLY A 261 -7.35 -19.86 3.76
CA GLY A 261 -6.12 -20.16 4.49
C GLY A 261 -4.77 -20.27 3.76
N GLN A 262 -4.59 -19.96 2.47
CA GLN A 262 -3.31 -20.32 1.80
C GLN A 262 -2.20 -19.26 1.63
N PHE A 263 -2.41 -17.98 1.88
CA PHE A 263 -1.37 -16.98 1.53
C PHE A 263 -1.20 -15.89 2.59
N LYS A 264 -0.64 -16.25 3.74
CA LYS A 264 -0.06 -15.27 4.67
C LYS A 264 1.42 -15.09 4.36
N GLY A 265 1.82 -13.87 4.04
CA GLY A 265 3.24 -13.52 3.95
C GLY A 265 4.03 -14.38 2.96
N LEU A 266 3.77 -14.26 1.67
CA LEU A 266 4.59 -14.93 0.66
C LEU A 266 5.72 -14.03 0.18
N GLN A 267 6.95 -14.53 0.16
CA GLN A 267 7.98 -14.00 -0.72
C GLN A 267 7.75 -14.57 -2.13
N VAL A 268 7.72 -13.67 -3.12
CA VAL A 268 7.50 -14.02 -4.53
C VAL A 268 8.50 -13.28 -5.41
N PRO A 269 8.74 -13.70 -6.66
CA PRO A 269 9.54 -12.91 -7.59
C PRO A 269 8.83 -11.60 -7.96
N VAL A 270 9.59 -10.54 -8.25
CA VAL A 270 9.09 -9.27 -8.81
C VAL A 270 8.29 -9.50 -10.10
N ALA A 271 8.64 -10.55 -10.86
CA ALA A 271 7.90 -10.99 -12.04
C ALA A 271 6.44 -11.40 -11.71
N ARG A 272 6.18 -11.96 -10.52
CA ARG A 272 4.81 -12.28 -10.07
C ARG A 272 4.00 -11.03 -9.82
N ILE A 273 4.58 -10.02 -9.15
CA ILE A 273 3.91 -8.73 -8.94
C ILE A 273 3.64 -8.04 -10.28
N THR A 274 4.61 -8.09 -11.21
CA THR A 274 4.44 -7.60 -12.58
C THR A 274 3.24 -8.25 -13.27
N GLN A 275 3.12 -9.58 -13.21
CA GLN A 275 2.00 -10.32 -13.81
C GLN A 275 0.65 -9.95 -13.21
N LEU A 276 0.57 -9.83 -11.88
CA LEU A 276 -0.68 -9.54 -11.17
C LEU A 276 -1.15 -8.09 -11.37
N THR A 277 -0.21 -7.15 -11.44
CA THR A 277 -0.51 -5.71 -11.41
C THR A 277 -0.41 -5.04 -12.78
N GLY A 278 0.34 -5.62 -13.72
CA GLY A 278 0.69 -4.96 -14.97
C GLY A 278 1.65 -3.78 -14.80
N LEU A 279 2.35 -3.71 -13.65
CA LEU A 279 3.41 -2.74 -13.40
C LEU A 279 4.76 -3.27 -13.88
N ASN A 280 5.56 -2.41 -14.50
CA ASN A 280 6.94 -2.68 -14.85
C ASN A 280 7.86 -1.98 -13.84
N PHE A 281 8.63 -2.77 -13.09
CA PHE A 281 9.56 -2.30 -12.06
C PHE A 281 10.99 -2.01 -12.59
N GLY A 282 11.16 -1.99 -13.92
CA GLY A 282 12.43 -1.65 -14.57
C GLY A 282 13.59 -2.54 -14.09
N PRO A 283 14.67 -1.96 -13.53
CA PRO A 283 15.86 -2.72 -13.14
C PRO A 283 15.61 -3.72 -12.02
N LEU A 284 14.55 -3.54 -11.22
CA LEU A 284 14.27 -4.42 -10.07
C LEU A 284 13.91 -5.85 -10.49
N LYS A 285 13.46 -6.06 -11.73
CA LYS A 285 13.26 -7.41 -12.26
C LYS A 285 14.55 -8.23 -12.25
N ASN A 286 15.68 -7.60 -12.57
CA ASN A 286 16.98 -8.26 -12.65
C ASN A 286 17.71 -8.24 -11.31
N ALA A 287 17.46 -7.23 -10.48
CA ALA A 287 18.01 -7.12 -9.13
C ALA A 287 17.27 -7.99 -8.09
N ASP A 288 16.17 -8.63 -8.47
CA ASP A 288 15.40 -9.52 -7.61
C ASP A 288 16.28 -10.67 -7.09
N VAL A 289 16.25 -10.92 -5.78
CA VAL A 289 16.95 -12.07 -5.18
C VAL A 289 16.40 -13.41 -5.63
N LEU A 290 15.17 -13.42 -6.18
CA LEU A 290 14.54 -14.56 -6.84
C LEU A 290 14.57 -14.44 -8.38
N ALA A 291 15.44 -13.60 -8.94
CA ALA A 291 15.62 -13.51 -10.39
C ALA A 291 15.89 -14.91 -10.98
N GLY A 292 15.21 -15.21 -12.10
CA GLY A 292 15.27 -16.53 -12.75
C GLY A 292 14.25 -17.55 -12.22
N ALA A 293 13.65 -17.33 -11.04
CA ALA A 293 12.50 -18.13 -10.62
C ALA A 293 11.28 -17.84 -11.51
N GLY A 294 10.50 -18.88 -11.82
CA GLY A 294 9.23 -18.71 -12.54
C GLY A 294 8.24 -17.87 -11.73
N PRO A 295 7.32 -17.13 -12.37
CA PRO A 295 6.37 -16.24 -11.68
C PRO A 295 5.40 -16.97 -10.74
N ALA A 296 5.26 -18.30 -10.87
CA ALA A 296 4.48 -19.11 -9.96
C ALA A 296 5.23 -19.48 -8.65
N PHE A 297 6.53 -19.19 -8.56
CA PHE A 297 7.29 -19.43 -7.34
C PHE A 297 6.74 -18.58 -6.19
N ALA A 298 6.53 -19.23 -5.05
CA ALA A 298 6.15 -18.58 -3.80
C ALA A 298 6.81 -19.34 -2.65
N TYR A 299 7.35 -18.60 -1.71
CA TYR A 299 7.94 -19.12 -0.49
C TYR A 299 7.21 -18.53 0.70
N SER A 300 6.68 -19.37 1.58
CA SER A 300 5.96 -18.93 2.78
C SER A 300 6.95 -18.34 3.78
N VAL A 301 6.70 -17.11 4.22
CA VAL A 301 7.52 -16.40 5.19
C VAL A 301 6.68 -16.24 6.46
N ALA A 302 6.92 -17.13 7.44
CA ALA A 302 6.28 -17.03 8.74
C ALA A 302 6.99 -16.00 9.62
N ARG A 303 8.31 -15.89 9.46
CA ARG A 303 9.15 -14.92 10.13
C ARG A 303 10.10 -14.32 9.13
N VAL A 304 10.50 -13.12 9.46
CA VAL A 304 11.53 -12.35 8.79
C VAL A 304 12.83 -13.13 8.48
N GLN A 305 13.30 -13.97 9.41
CA GLN A 305 14.53 -14.76 9.21
C GLN A 305 14.39 -15.80 8.10
N ASP A 306 13.15 -16.11 7.70
CA ASP A 306 12.86 -17.05 6.63
C ASP A 306 13.00 -16.36 5.25
N ILE A 307 13.16 -15.02 5.18
CA ILE A 307 13.33 -14.28 3.91
C ILE A 307 14.61 -14.73 3.20
N LEU A 308 14.46 -15.14 1.95
CA LEU A 308 15.58 -15.47 1.08
C LEU A 308 16.23 -14.16 0.60
N LEU A 309 17.50 -13.94 0.95
CA LEU A 309 18.25 -12.72 0.60
C LEU A 309 19.49 -12.97 -0.28
N ARG A 310 19.63 -14.17 -0.87
CA ARG A 310 20.83 -14.68 -1.59
C ARG A 310 21.81 -13.61 -2.07
#